data_AF-A0A9W8ZXI5-F1
#
_entry.id   AF-A0A9W8ZXI5-F1
#
_cell.length_a   1.000
_cell.length_b   1.000
_cell.length_c   1.000
_cell.angle_alpha   90.00
_cell.angle_beta   90.00
_cell.angle_gamma   90.00
#
_symmetry.space_group_name_H-M   'P 1'
#
loop_
_entity.id
_entity.type
_entity.pdbx_description
1 polymer ?
#
loop_
_entity_poly.entity_id
_entity_poly.type
_entity_poly.pdbx_seq_one_letter_code
_entity_poly.pdbx_strand_id
1 'polypeptide(L)'
;MHATTSPLSQLFKFLCYLSQAGVHGIFVYDGKERPRIKRGRQVITREPGYYTQARALIEAFGYYAHTAPGEADAELAEMCKRGLVDAVFTKDSDLLPLGAPRIFRPLRL
;
A
#
# COMPACT_ATOMS: atom_id res chain seq x y z
N MET A 1 -22.65 20.23 5.99
CA MET A 1 -21.22 20.13 6.35
C MET A 1 -20.69 18.81 5.81
N HIS A 2 -20.03 18.78 4.65
CA HIS A 2 -19.38 17.57 4.16
C HIS A 2 -18.12 17.35 5.00
N ALA A 3 -18.14 16.37 5.90
CA ALA A 3 -16.96 16.01 6.68
C ALA A 3 -15.90 15.45 5.72
N THR A 4 -14.89 16.26 5.39
CA THR A 4 -13.71 15.84 4.65
C THR A 4 -13.05 14.72 5.46
N THR A 5 -13.25 13.46 5.04
CA THR A 5 -12.76 12.31 5.80
C THR A 5 -11.23 12.31 5.69
N SER A 6 -10.52 12.45 6.81
CA SER A 6 -9.05 12.49 6.79
C SER A 6 -8.48 11.18 6.23
N PRO A 7 -7.27 11.18 5.62
CA PRO A 7 -6.62 9.96 5.16
C PRO A 7 -6.50 8.88 6.24
N LEU A 8 -6.23 9.28 7.49
CA LEU A 8 -6.18 8.36 8.64
C LEU A 8 -7.54 7.79 8.98
N SER A 9 -8.61 8.57 8.89
CA SER A 9 -9.98 8.08 9.11
C SER A 9 -10.41 7.11 8.01
N GLN A 10 -9.97 7.31 6.77
CA GLN A 10 -10.21 6.37 5.66
C GLN A 10 -9.43 5.07 5.87
N LEU A 11 -8.16 5.18 6.27
CA LEU A 11 -7.32 4.03 6.61
C LEU A 11 -7.94 3.24 7.77
N PHE A 12 -8.33 3.89 8.87
CA PHE A 12 -8.98 3.24 10.01
C PHE A 12 -10.19 2.40 9.58
N LYS A 13 -11.10 2.97 8.79
CA LYS A 13 -12.28 2.25 8.28
C LYS A 13 -11.87 1.06 7.41
N PHE A 14 -10.87 1.24 6.55
CA PHE A 14 -10.35 0.15 5.73
C PHE A 14 -9.77 -0.99 6.57
N LEU A 15 -8.99 -0.69 7.60
CA LEU A 15 -8.45 -1.68 8.54
C LEU A 15 -9.55 -2.42 9.32
N CYS A 16 -10.64 -1.73 9.71
CA CYS A 16 -11.81 -2.40 10.29
C CYS A 16 -12.44 -3.41 9.33
N TYR A 17 -12.57 -3.08 8.04
CA TYR A 17 -13.10 -4.01 7.04
C TYR A 17 -12.19 -5.22 6.84
N LEU A 18 -10.87 -5.02 6.78
CA LEU A 18 -9.91 -6.14 6.66
C LEU A 18 -9.96 -7.06 7.88
N SER A 19 -10.07 -6.49 9.08
CA SER A 19 -10.16 -7.24 10.33
C SER A 19 -11.42 -8.09 10.39
N GLN A 20 -12.57 -7.55 9.99
CA GLN A 20 -13.84 -8.30 9.92
C GLN A 20 -13.81 -9.40 8.85
N ALA A 21 -13.04 -9.21 7.78
CA ALA A 21 -12.87 -10.20 6.72
C ALA A 21 -11.89 -11.33 7.09
N GLY A 22 -11.22 -11.26 8.24
CA GLY A 22 -10.22 -12.26 8.65
C GLY A 22 -8.96 -12.27 7.77
N VAL A 23 -8.64 -11.14 7.13
CA VAL A 23 -7.48 -11.02 6.26
C VAL A 23 -6.23 -10.76 7.10
N HIS A 24 -5.13 -11.48 6.81
CA HIS A 24 -3.79 -11.12 7.27
C HIS A 24 -3.15 -10.15 6.27
N GLY A 25 -2.62 -9.03 6.75
CA GLY A 25 -2.18 -7.92 5.89
C GLY A 25 -0.74 -7.51 6.12
N ILE A 26 -0.04 -7.23 5.02
CA ILE A 26 1.22 -6.50 4.97
C ILE A 26 1.05 -5.24 4.12
N PHE A 27 1.43 -4.10 4.69
CA PHE A 27 1.34 -2.78 4.08
C PHE A 27 2.73 -2.31 3.70
N VAL A 28 2.96 -2.15 2.39
CA VAL A 28 4.28 -1.85 1.85
C VAL A 28 4.38 -0.36 1.51
N TYR A 29 5.41 0.28 2.06
CA TYR A 29 5.79 1.67 1.81
C TYR A 29 6.96 1.72 0.82
N ASP A 30 7.02 2.80 0.04
CA ASP A 30 8.18 3.09 -0.81
C ASP A 30 9.46 3.27 0.01
N GLY A 31 10.57 2.76 -0.52
CA GLY A 31 11.92 2.91 -0.02
C GLY A 31 12.69 4.08 -0.58
N LYS A 32 13.96 4.17 -0.15
CA LYS A 32 14.89 5.24 -0.54
C LYS A 32 15.46 5.06 -1.95
N GLU A 33 15.49 3.82 -2.46
CA GLU A 33 16.09 3.50 -3.76
C GLU A 33 15.09 3.62 -4.92
N ARG A 34 13.89 4.16 -4.67
CA ARG A 34 12.92 4.44 -5.74
C ARG A 34 13.50 5.42 -6.78
N PRO A 35 13.14 5.27 -8.07
CA PRO A 35 13.68 6.11 -9.12
C PRO A 35 13.30 7.58 -8.90
N ARG A 36 14.25 8.49 -9.10
CA ARG A 36 14.03 9.94 -8.94
C ARG A 36 13.10 10.53 -10.01
N ILE A 37 12.98 9.85 -11.15
CA ILE A 37 12.13 10.23 -12.27
C ILE A 37 11.26 9.02 -12.61
N LYS A 38 9.93 9.19 -12.55
CA LYS A 38 8.94 8.18 -12.93
C LYS A 38 8.01 8.78 -13.98
N ARG A 39 7.89 8.13 -15.14
CA ARG A 39 7.05 8.57 -16.28
C ARG A 39 7.33 10.03 -16.71
N GLY A 40 8.62 10.41 -16.78
CA GLY A 40 9.05 11.76 -17.14
C GLY A 40 8.77 12.84 -16.09
N ARG A 41 8.30 12.48 -14.89
CA ARG A 41 8.06 13.41 -13.78
C ARG A 41 9.01 13.12 -12.62
N GLN A 42 9.47 14.18 -11.96
CA GLN A 42 10.26 14.04 -10.75
C GLN A 42 9.38 13.47 -9.63
N VAL A 43 9.87 12.42 -8.97
CA VAL A 43 9.16 11.78 -7.86
C VAL A 43 9.28 12.64 -6.62
N ILE A 44 8.16 12.94 -5.99
CA ILE A 44 8.14 13.61 -4.68
C ILE A 44 8.59 12.59 -3.65
N THR A 45 9.81 12.76 -3.14
CA THR A 45 10.41 11.84 -2.18
C THR A 45 9.99 12.08 -0.74
N ARG A 46 9.35 13.22 -0.46
CA ARG A 46 8.87 13.58 0.87
C ARG A 46 7.67 12.71 1.25
N GLU A 47 7.82 11.93 2.30
CA GLU A 47 6.69 11.18 2.87
C GLU A 47 5.63 12.15 3.41
N PRO A 48 4.33 11.88 3.18
CA PRO A 48 3.25 12.62 3.83
C PRO A 48 3.36 12.56 5.35
N GLY A 49 3.09 13.68 6.02
CA GLY A 49 3.25 13.78 7.48
C GLY A 49 2.36 12.85 8.31
N TYR A 50 1.36 12.20 7.70
CA TYR A 50 0.50 11.20 8.35
C TYR A 50 1.05 9.76 8.28
N TYR A 51 2.17 9.52 7.58
CA TYR A 51 2.71 8.15 7.42
C TYR A 51 3.12 7.51 8.74
N THR A 52 3.69 8.28 9.67
CA THR A 52 4.06 7.78 10.99
C THR A 52 2.82 7.31 11.76
N GLN A 53 1.74 8.09 11.76
CA GLN A 53 0.47 7.71 12.38
C GLN A 53 -0.19 6.53 11.66
N ALA A 54 -0.07 6.46 10.33
CA ALA A 54 -0.59 5.35 9.54
C ALA A 54 0.11 4.04 9.90
N ARG A 55 1.45 4.03 10.00
CA ARG A 55 2.24 2.86 10.43
C ARG A 55 1.82 2.39 11.81
N ALA A 56 1.79 3.30 12.78
CA ALA A 56 1.35 2.98 14.15
C ALA A 56 -0.08 2.42 14.19
N LEU A 57 -0.99 2.94 13.35
CA LEU A 57 -2.36 2.45 13.27
C LEU A 57 -2.44 1.04 12.66
N ILE A 58 -1.68 0.78 11.59
CA ILE A 58 -1.60 -0.55 10.96
C ILE A 58 -1.10 -1.59 11.97
N GLU A 59 -0.02 -1.27 12.68
CA GLU A 59 0.57 -2.15 13.70
C GLU A 59 -0.38 -2.36 14.89
N ALA A 60 -1.13 -1.33 15.30
CA ALA A 60 -2.13 -1.46 16.36
C ALA A 60 -3.29 -2.41 15.99
N PHE A 61 -3.59 -2.60 14.71
CA PHE A 61 -4.54 -3.61 14.22
C PHE A 61 -3.92 -5.02 14.10
N GLY A 62 -2.64 -5.19 14.42
CA GLY A 62 -1.92 -6.46 14.31
C GLY A 62 -1.41 -6.77 12.90
N TYR A 63 -1.37 -5.78 12.01
CA TYR A 63 -0.83 -5.91 10.66
C TYR A 63 0.64 -5.49 10.57
N TYR A 64 1.32 -5.95 9.53
CA TYR A 64 2.73 -5.62 9.30
C TYR A 64 2.87 -4.37 8.43
N ALA A 65 3.71 -3.43 8.84
CA ALA A 65 4.17 -2.33 8.01
C ALA A 65 5.61 -2.61 7.53
N HIS A 66 5.80 -2.71 6.21
CA HIS A 66 7.09 -2.98 5.57
C HIS A 66 7.51 -1.80 4.72
N THR A 67 8.80 -1.51 4.68
CA THR A 67 9.35 -0.49 3.77
C THR A 67 10.19 -1.21 2.72
N ALA A 68 9.77 -1.13 1.47
CA ALA A 68 10.51 -1.68 0.34
C ALA A 68 11.91 -1.06 0.26
N PRO A 69 12.88 -1.72 -0.38
CA PRO A 69 14.15 -1.07 -0.75
C PRO A 69 13.92 0.08 -1.76
N GLY A 70 13.07 -0.17 -2.77
CA GLY A 70 12.74 0.72 -3.88
C GLY A 70 11.24 1.07 -3.94
N GLU A 71 10.57 0.75 -5.05
CA GLU A 71 9.13 1.01 -5.18
C GLU A 71 8.28 -0.07 -4.50
N ALA A 72 7.23 0.34 -3.80
CA ALA A 72 6.30 -0.57 -3.13
C ALA A 72 5.61 -1.52 -4.11
N ASP A 73 5.27 -1.04 -5.32
CA ASP A 73 4.65 -1.86 -6.37
C ASP A 73 5.55 -3.02 -6.82
N ALA A 74 6.85 -2.76 -6.96
CA ALA A 74 7.85 -3.76 -7.34
C ALA A 74 8.01 -4.83 -6.24
N GLU A 75 8.10 -4.39 -4.99
CA GLU A 75 8.18 -5.27 -3.82
C GLU A 75 6.92 -6.14 -3.70
N LEU A 76 5.73 -5.55 -3.80
CA LEU A 76 4.45 -6.27 -3.74
C LEU A 76 4.33 -7.31 -4.86
N ALA A 77 4.71 -6.95 -6.09
CA ALA A 77 4.70 -7.88 -7.21
C ALA A 77 5.63 -9.07 -6.96
N GLU A 78 6.85 -8.83 -6.44
CA GLU A 78 7.81 -9.88 -6.14
C GLU A 78 7.36 -10.76 -4.97
N MET A 79 6.82 -10.17 -3.90
CA MET A 79 6.25 -10.92 -2.77
C MET A 79 5.14 -11.87 -3.24
N CYS A 80 4.27 -11.40 -4.13
CA CYS A 80 3.18 -12.22 -4.66
C CYS A 80 3.69 -13.34 -5.57
N LYS A 81 4.70 -13.08 -6.42
CA LYS A 81 5.35 -14.12 -7.25
C LYS A 81 6.04 -15.20 -6.42
N ARG A 82 6.69 -14.80 -5.31
CA ARG A 82 7.37 -15.73 -4.39
C ARG A 82 6.41 -16.49 -3.48
N GLY A 83 5.11 -16.19 -3.53
CA GLY A 83 4.11 -16.81 -2.65
C GLY A 83 4.19 -16.33 -1.20
N LEU A 84 4.84 -15.20 -0.92
CA LEU A 84 4.83 -14.58 0.41
C LEU A 84 3.47 -13.94 0.73
N VAL A 85 2.74 -13.51 -0.31
CA VAL A 85 1.37 -13.03 -0.21
C VAL A 85 0.51 -13.69 -1.28
N ASP A 86 -0.75 -13.97 -0.94
CA ASP A 86 -1.68 -14.57 -1.89
C ASP A 86 -2.13 -13.60 -2.97
N ALA A 87 -2.27 -12.33 -2.65
CA ALA A 87 -2.68 -11.33 -3.61
C ALA A 87 -2.24 -9.94 -3.19
N VAL A 88 -2.23 -9.02 -4.16
CA VAL A 88 -1.95 -7.61 -3.91
C VAL A 88 -3.21 -6.78 -4.07
N PHE A 89 -3.50 -5.93 -3.09
CA PHE A 89 -4.56 -4.94 -3.19
C PHE A 89 -3.97 -3.56 -3.51
N THR A 90 -4.28 -3.01 -4.69
CA THR A 90 -3.70 -1.73 -5.13
C THR A 90 -4.64 -0.96 -6.06
N LYS A 91 -4.49 0.36 -6.12
CA LYS A 91 -5.10 1.21 -7.16
C LYS A 91 -4.21 1.35 -8.38
N ASP A 92 -2.94 1.02 -8.28
CA ASP A 92 -1.94 1.27 -9.30
C ASP A 92 -1.89 0.11 -10.31
N SER A 93 -1.80 0.46 -11.59
CA SER A 93 -1.69 -0.52 -12.67
C SER A 93 -0.25 -0.94 -12.93
N ASP A 94 0.72 -0.34 -12.22
CA ASP A 94 2.14 -0.59 -12.39
C ASP A 94 2.54 -2.03 -12.04
N LEU A 95 1.73 -2.75 -11.25
CA LEU A 95 1.96 -4.16 -10.95
C LEU A 95 1.68 -5.12 -12.12
N LEU A 96 0.90 -4.68 -13.13
CA LEU A 96 0.60 -5.50 -14.31
C LEU A 96 1.87 -5.80 -15.12
N PRO A 97 2.66 -4.80 -15.59
CA PRO A 97 3.91 -5.07 -16.29
C PRO A 97 4.96 -5.72 -15.38
N LEU A 98 4.85 -5.56 -14.05
CA LEU A 98 5.71 -6.26 -13.09
C LEU A 98 5.35 -7.74 -12.95
N GLY A 99 4.25 -8.23 -13.52
CA GLY A 99 3.90 -9.65 -13.54
C GLY A 99 3.36 -10.18 -12.22
N ALA A 100 2.70 -9.34 -11.41
CA ALA A 100 2.04 -9.83 -10.20
C ALA A 100 0.85 -10.75 -10.57
N PRO A 101 0.79 -11.99 -10.06
CA PRO A 101 -0.15 -12.99 -10.55
C PRO A 101 -1.60 -12.78 -10.11
N ARG A 102 -1.82 -12.15 -8.94
CA ARG A 102 -3.15 -11.97 -8.35
C ARG A 102 -3.28 -10.54 -7.80
N ILE A 103 -4.00 -9.68 -8.52
CA ILE A 103 -4.19 -8.26 -8.18
C ILE A 103 -5.67 -7.96 -7.96
N PHE A 104 -6.01 -7.44 -6.79
CA PHE A 104 -7.31 -6.86 -6.48
C PHE A 104 -7.24 -5.33 -6.58
N ARG A 105 -8.25 -4.74 -7.22
CA ARG A 105 -8.38 -3.29 -7.36
C ARG A 105 -9.71 -2.84 -6.75
N PRO A 106 -9.76 -1.75 -5.96
CA PRO A 106 -11.02 -1.24 -5.45
C PRO A 106 -11.89 -0.77 -6.61
N LEU A 107 -13.17 -1.18 -6.62
CA LEU A 107 -14.18 -0.62 -7.51
C LEU A 107 -14.42 0.84 -7.10
N ARG A 108 -14.33 1.77 -8.07
CA ARG A 108 -14.89 3.11 -7.89
C ARG A 108 -16.38 3.00 -8.19
N LEU A 109 -17.22 3.16 -7.17
CA LEU A 109 -18.63 3.52 -7.33
C LEU A 109 -18.74 5.05 -7.28
#